data_AF-A0A1B3WA05-F1
#
_entry.id   AF-A0A1B3WA05-F1
#
_cell.length_a   1.000
_cell.length_b   1.000
_cell.length_c   1.000
_cell.angle_alpha   90.00
_cell.angle_beta   90.00
_cell.angle_gamma   90.00
#
_symmetry.space_group_name_H-M   'P 1'
#
loop_
_entity.id
_entity.type
_entity.pdbx_description
1 polymer ?
#
loop_
_entity_poly.entity_id
_entity_poly.type
_entity_poly.pdbx_seq_one_letter_code
_entity_poly.pdbx_strand_id
1 'polypeptide(L)'
;MASSETNEHPGKPEEKKARRAASAVEHQAERLARGLGESAQNVWLAGLGALGRAQSEGSKLFSALVEEGARLDRQARKAAGDRATETMETVNSGVDEVRGKAGDTWDRLESAFDERMQRALARLGVPSRQDVQSLERQVEALRTELRRERAANATRETAHKAAAVRQSASQDPSGTAGEGEPPRPAASPDS
;
A
#
# COMPACT_ATOMS: atom_id res chain seq x y z
N MET A 1 22.58 70.53 -13.88
CA MET A 1 22.22 69.14 -14.24
C MET A 1 22.06 68.34 -12.96
N ALA A 2 21.43 67.17 -13.03
CA ALA A 2 20.79 66.49 -11.89
C ALA A 2 21.69 65.49 -11.14
N SER A 3 21.10 64.89 -10.09
CA SER A 3 21.60 63.80 -9.25
C SER A 3 22.65 64.21 -8.20
N SER A 4 22.70 63.63 -6.99
CA SER A 4 22.12 62.35 -6.52
C SER A 4 21.55 62.53 -5.09
N GLU A 5 20.38 61.96 -4.75
CA GLU A 5 20.23 60.62 -4.13
C GLU A 5 20.61 60.54 -2.64
N THR A 6 19.59 60.55 -1.77
CA THR A 6 19.60 59.79 -0.50
C THR A 6 18.17 59.41 -0.12
N ASN A 7 17.81 58.15 -0.34
CA ASN A 7 16.57 57.56 0.12
C ASN A 7 16.78 57.00 1.54
N GLU A 8 16.29 57.70 2.57
CA GLU A 8 16.06 57.10 3.89
C GLU A 8 14.59 57.25 4.29
N HIS A 9 13.91 56.11 4.42
CA HIS A 9 12.61 56.01 5.06
C HIS A 9 12.78 55.25 6.39
N PRO A 10 12.57 55.90 7.56
CA PRO A 10 12.88 55.28 8.84
C PRO A 10 11.88 54.17 9.18
N GLY A 11 12.32 52.92 9.01
CA GLY A 11 11.53 51.73 9.38
C GLY A 11 11.10 51.76 10.85
N LYS A 12 9.79 51.56 11.08
CA LYS A 12 9.10 51.77 12.37
C LYS A 12 9.70 50.92 13.50
N PRO A 13 9.77 51.42 14.74
CA PRO A 13 10.47 50.76 15.85
C PRO A 13 9.90 49.37 16.20
N GLU A 14 8.60 49.14 15.98
CA GLU A 14 7.94 47.86 16.24
C GLU A 14 8.47 46.72 15.34
N GLU A 15 8.77 46.99 14.06
CA GLU A 15 9.25 45.95 13.15
C GLU A 15 10.67 45.49 13.50
N LYS A 16 11.52 46.43 13.96
CA LYS A 16 12.88 46.11 14.46
C LYS A 16 12.84 45.31 15.76
N LYS A 17 11.86 45.54 16.64
CA LYS A 17 11.63 44.70 17.83
C LYS A 17 11.12 43.31 17.46
N ALA A 18 10.10 43.21 16.59
CA ALA A 18 9.55 41.93 16.14
C ALA A 18 10.61 41.04 15.48
N ARG A 19 11.43 41.60 14.58
CA ARG A 19 12.55 40.89 13.95
C ARG A 19 13.60 40.39 14.95
N ARG A 20 13.94 41.19 15.98
CA ARG A 20 14.88 40.78 17.04
C ARG A 20 14.29 39.69 17.96
N ALA A 21 12.98 39.75 18.23
CA ALA A 21 12.28 38.71 18.98
C ALA A 21 12.27 37.39 18.18
N ALA A 22 11.99 37.43 16.88
CA ALA A 22 12.05 36.26 16.00
C ALA A 22 13.45 35.61 15.99
N SER A 23 14.52 36.40 15.77
CA SER A 23 15.89 35.87 15.79
C SER A 23 16.30 35.30 17.15
N ALA A 24 15.81 35.87 18.25
CA ALA A 24 16.07 35.34 19.60
C ALA A 24 15.37 33.99 19.84
N VAL A 25 14.15 33.82 19.31
CA VAL A 25 13.41 32.55 19.35
C VAL A 25 14.08 31.49 18.47
N GLU A 26 14.56 31.84 17.28
CA GLU A 26 15.33 30.91 16.42
C GLU A 26 16.64 30.46 17.10
N HIS A 27 17.42 31.38 17.65
CA HIS A 27 18.65 31.04 18.38
C HIS A 27 18.39 30.24 19.68
N GLN A 28 17.18 30.31 20.24
CA GLN A 28 16.75 29.44 21.33
C GLN A 28 16.32 28.06 20.83
N ALA A 29 15.60 27.99 19.71
CA ALA A 29 15.20 26.74 19.07
C ALA A 29 16.42 25.92 18.59
N GLU A 30 17.42 26.54 17.97
CA GLU A 30 18.65 25.85 17.55
C GLU A 30 19.46 25.29 18.74
N ARG A 31 19.53 26.02 19.85
CA ARG A 31 20.20 25.56 21.07
C ARG A 31 19.47 24.36 21.69
N LEU A 32 18.14 24.38 21.70
CA LEU A 32 17.31 23.26 22.13
C LEU A 32 17.46 22.06 21.18
N ALA A 33 17.47 22.29 19.86
CA ALA A 33 17.66 21.23 18.86
C ALA A 33 19.04 20.57 18.98
N ARG A 34 20.11 21.35 19.19
CA ARG A 34 21.47 20.82 19.44
C ARG A 34 21.54 20.03 20.75
N GLY A 35 21.00 20.56 21.84
CA GLY A 35 20.96 19.84 23.13
C GLY A 35 20.11 18.57 23.10
N LEU A 36 19.01 18.56 22.35
CA LEU A 36 18.18 17.37 22.13
C LEU A 36 18.88 16.36 21.22
N GLY A 37 19.58 16.79 20.18
CA GLY A 37 20.38 15.92 19.31
C GLY A 37 21.50 15.22 20.07
N GLU A 38 22.26 15.97 20.88
CA GLU A 38 23.32 15.43 21.73
C GLU A 38 22.77 14.49 22.82
N SER A 39 21.66 14.85 23.46
CA SER A 39 20.98 13.99 24.44
C SER A 39 20.44 12.70 23.80
N ALA A 40 19.80 12.78 22.64
CA ALA A 40 19.28 11.62 21.91
C ALA A 40 20.41 10.71 21.43
N GLN A 41 21.52 11.28 20.96
CA GLN A 41 22.71 10.52 20.58
C GLN A 41 23.35 9.81 21.77
N ASN A 42 23.42 10.45 22.94
CA ASN A 42 23.90 9.84 24.17
C ASN A 42 22.97 8.71 24.66
N VAL A 43 21.64 8.89 24.60
CA VAL A 43 20.67 7.83 24.92
C VAL A 43 20.76 6.65 23.94
N TRP A 44 20.94 6.92 22.65
CA TRP A 44 21.11 5.89 21.62
C TRP A 44 22.41 5.08 21.79
N LEU A 45 23.54 5.77 22.05
CA LEU A 45 24.83 5.13 22.34
C LEU A 45 24.80 4.34 23.66
N ALA A 46 24.12 4.85 24.69
CA ALA A 46 23.89 4.11 25.94
C ALA A 46 23.01 2.87 25.70
N GLY A 47 21.97 2.97 24.87
CA GLY A 47 21.12 1.85 24.47
C GLY A 47 21.89 0.76 23.71
N LEU A 48 22.74 1.15 22.75
CA LEU A 48 23.61 0.23 22.02
C LEU A 48 24.69 -0.39 22.92
N GLY A 49 25.27 0.38 23.84
CA GLY A 49 26.23 -0.12 24.83
C GLY A 49 25.61 -1.11 25.82
N ALA A 50 24.41 -0.83 26.31
CA ALA A 50 23.64 -1.73 27.16
C ALA A 50 23.22 -3.00 26.41
N LEU A 51 22.81 -2.89 25.14
CA LEU A 51 22.50 -4.05 24.28
C LEU A 51 23.73 -4.92 24.02
N GLY A 52 24.88 -4.32 23.69
CA GLY A 52 26.14 -5.04 23.52
C GLY A 52 26.62 -5.72 24.81
N ARG A 53 26.44 -5.07 25.96
CA ARG A 53 26.72 -5.68 27.28
C ARG A 53 25.75 -6.82 27.60
N ALA A 54 24.46 -6.64 27.33
CA ALA A 54 23.46 -7.69 27.47
C ALA A 54 23.71 -8.86 26.50
N GLN A 55 24.34 -8.65 25.34
CA GLN A 55 24.74 -9.73 24.45
C GLN A 55 25.96 -10.50 24.99
N SER A 56 26.96 -9.79 25.54
CA SER A 56 28.17 -10.42 26.09
C SER A 56 27.93 -11.17 27.40
N GLU A 57 27.12 -10.61 28.31
CA GLU A 57 26.72 -11.25 29.57
C GLU A 57 25.53 -12.23 29.38
N GLY A 58 24.62 -11.91 28.48
CA GLY A 58 23.44 -12.73 28.16
C GLY A 58 23.76 -14.05 27.48
N SER A 59 24.87 -14.18 26.77
CA SER A 59 25.34 -15.48 26.25
C SER A 59 25.57 -16.50 27.38
N LYS A 60 26.17 -16.07 28.50
CA LYS A 60 26.42 -16.91 29.68
C LYS A 60 25.14 -17.21 30.46
N LEU A 61 24.26 -16.22 30.61
CA LEU A 61 22.94 -16.42 31.21
C LEU A 61 22.07 -17.36 30.37
N PHE A 62 22.10 -17.23 29.04
CA PHE A 62 21.43 -18.15 28.12
C PHE A 62 22.01 -19.56 28.22
N SER A 63 23.34 -19.74 28.19
CA SER A 63 23.95 -21.06 28.41
C SER A 63 23.61 -21.66 29.78
N ALA A 64 23.53 -20.86 30.83
CA ALA A 64 23.10 -21.31 32.15
C ALA A 64 21.62 -21.73 32.17
N LEU A 65 20.73 -20.92 31.56
CA LEU A 65 19.31 -21.24 31.41
C LEU A 65 19.06 -22.46 30.51
N VAL A 66 19.89 -22.67 29.49
CA VAL A 66 19.84 -23.84 28.60
C VAL A 66 20.33 -25.10 29.31
N GLU A 67 21.42 -25.03 30.07
CA GLU A 67 21.87 -26.18 30.88
C GLU A 67 20.87 -26.51 32.00
N GLU A 68 20.30 -25.50 32.65
CA GLU A 68 19.26 -25.71 33.67
C GLU A 68 17.96 -26.24 33.04
N GLY A 69 17.56 -25.74 31.87
CA GLY A 69 16.44 -26.29 31.09
C GLY A 69 16.70 -27.74 30.64
N ALA A 70 17.93 -28.08 30.25
CA ALA A 70 18.32 -29.44 29.90
C ALA A 70 18.39 -30.37 31.12
N ARG A 71 18.73 -29.85 32.31
CA ARG A 71 18.61 -30.58 33.59
C ARG A 71 17.15 -30.83 33.95
N LEU A 72 16.32 -29.81 33.81
CA LEU A 72 14.89 -29.88 34.08
C LEU A 72 14.19 -30.85 33.12
N ASP A 73 14.54 -30.84 31.82
CA ASP A 73 14.07 -31.85 30.85
C ASP A 73 14.55 -33.26 31.21
N ARG A 74 15.83 -33.45 31.56
CA ARG A 74 16.33 -34.76 32.04
C ARG A 74 15.62 -35.23 33.31
N GLN A 75 15.29 -34.32 34.23
CA GLN A 75 14.56 -34.64 35.46
C GLN A 75 13.07 -34.91 35.19
N ALA A 76 12.44 -34.12 34.31
CA ALA A 76 11.07 -34.31 33.86
C ALA A 76 10.92 -35.63 33.09
N ARG A 77 11.85 -36.00 32.20
CA ARG A 77 11.86 -37.30 31.52
C ARG A 77 12.08 -38.48 32.45
N LYS A 78 12.84 -38.33 33.53
CA LYS A 78 12.95 -39.38 34.57
C LYS A 78 11.66 -39.49 35.38
N ALA A 79 11.16 -38.35 35.90
CA ALA A 79 9.91 -38.30 36.65
C ALA A 79 8.69 -38.74 35.82
N ALA A 80 8.70 -38.51 34.50
CA ALA A 80 7.73 -39.04 33.55
C ALA A 80 8.02 -40.52 33.22
N GLY A 81 9.27 -40.97 33.07
CA GLY A 81 9.58 -42.40 32.99
C GLY A 81 8.95 -43.21 34.14
N ASP A 82 8.89 -42.61 35.33
CA ASP A 82 8.30 -43.20 36.53
C ASP A 82 6.80 -42.86 36.76
N ARG A 83 6.17 -41.95 36.00
CA ARG A 83 4.77 -41.48 36.21
C ARG A 83 3.95 -41.16 34.94
N ALA A 84 4.46 -41.44 33.73
CA ALA A 84 3.94 -40.88 32.49
C ALA A 84 2.48 -41.24 32.22
N THR A 85 2.07 -42.47 32.53
CA THR A 85 0.70 -42.94 32.27
C THR A 85 -0.35 -42.14 33.05
N GLU A 86 -0.16 -41.97 34.36
CA GLU A 86 -1.15 -41.32 35.24
C GLU A 86 -1.10 -39.78 35.16
N THR A 87 0.10 -39.21 34.99
CA THR A 87 0.26 -37.74 34.90
C THR A 87 0.00 -37.18 33.50
N MET A 88 0.22 -37.92 32.41
CA MET A 88 -0.15 -37.41 31.08
C MET A 88 -1.67 -37.39 30.90
N GLU A 89 -2.40 -38.39 31.41
CA GLU A 89 -3.86 -38.43 31.30
C GLU A 89 -4.54 -37.29 32.10
N THR A 90 -4.04 -36.98 33.29
CA THR A 90 -4.51 -35.86 34.13
C THR A 90 -4.11 -34.48 33.58
N VAL A 91 -2.92 -34.34 32.98
CA VAL A 91 -2.53 -33.09 32.29
C VAL A 91 -3.33 -32.90 31.00
N ASN A 92 -3.54 -33.95 30.21
CA ASN A 92 -4.28 -33.83 28.95
C ASN A 92 -5.75 -33.48 29.20
N SER A 93 -6.41 -34.16 30.13
CA SER A 93 -7.78 -33.80 30.56
C SER A 93 -7.87 -32.40 31.17
N GLY A 94 -6.90 -31.98 31.98
CA GLY A 94 -6.84 -30.61 32.50
C GLY A 94 -6.63 -29.55 31.41
N VAL A 95 -5.83 -29.83 30.38
CA VAL A 95 -5.63 -28.95 29.22
C VAL A 95 -6.90 -28.88 28.37
N ASP A 96 -7.58 -29.99 28.12
CA ASP A 96 -8.84 -30.03 27.38
C ASP A 96 -9.97 -29.30 28.13
N GLU A 97 -10.06 -29.44 29.46
CA GLU A 97 -11.05 -28.75 30.27
C GLU A 97 -10.78 -27.24 30.37
N VAL A 98 -9.52 -26.83 30.53
CA VAL A 98 -9.13 -25.40 30.47
C VAL A 98 -9.36 -24.83 29.07
N ARG A 99 -9.07 -25.59 28.01
CA ARG A 99 -9.34 -25.16 26.63
C ARG A 99 -10.83 -25.01 26.35
N GLY A 100 -11.66 -25.92 26.87
CA GLY A 100 -13.12 -25.83 26.80
C GLY A 100 -13.70 -24.64 27.58
N LYS A 101 -13.12 -24.29 28.73
CA LYS A 101 -13.57 -23.16 29.58
C LYS A 101 -12.96 -21.80 29.20
N ALA A 102 -11.86 -21.79 28.45
CA ALA A 102 -11.15 -20.58 28.04
C ALA A 102 -11.25 -20.29 26.52
N GLY A 103 -12.09 -21.00 25.76
CA GLY A 103 -12.28 -20.81 24.31
C GLY A 103 -12.43 -19.33 23.90
N ASP A 104 -13.39 -18.62 24.50
CA ASP A 104 -13.61 -17.17 24.29
C ASP A 104 -12.37 -16.29 24.53
N THR A 105 -11.43 -16.74 25.38
CA THR A 105 -10.17 -16.03 25.66
C THR A 105 -9.07 -16.45 24.69
N TRP A 106 -9.07 -17.72 24.26
CA TRP A 106 -8.20 -18.22 23.21
C TRP A 106 -8.49 -17.55 21.86
N ASP A 107 -9.76 -17.43 21.46
CA ASP A 107 -10.18 -16.79 20.21
C ASP A 107 -9.79 -15.30 20.17
N ARG A 108 -9.78 -14.63 21.33
CA ARG A 108 -9.28 -13.25 21.49
C ARG A 108 -7.76 -13.17 21.38
N LEU A 109 -7.04 -14.18 21.87
CA LEU A 109 -5.58 -14.27 21.72
C LEU A 109 -5.20 -14.58 20.26
N GLU A 110 -5.95 -15.45 19.58
CA GLU A 110 -5.80 -15.74 18.15
C GLU A 110 -6.04 -14.47 17.32
N SER A 111 -7.13 -13.74 17.59
CA SER A 111 -7.41 -12.44 16.96
C SER A 111 -6.29 -11.41 17.19
N ALA A 112 -5.78 -11.29 18.42
CA ALA A 112 -4.71 -10.35 18.75
C ALA A 112 -3.34 -10.76 18.17
N PHE A 113 -3.10 -12.06 18.02
CA PHE A 113 -1.92 -12.60 17.33
C PHE A 113 -2.00 -12.31 15.83
N ASP A 114 -3.14 -12.58 15.20
CA ASP A 114 -3.38 -12.33 13.78
C ASP A 114 -3.26 -10.85 13.43
N GLU A 115 -3.85 -9.94 14.22
CA GLU A 115 -3.65 -8.50 14.06
C GLU A 115 -2.16 -8.12 14.07
N ARG A 116 -1.38 -8.72 14.99
CA ARG A 116 0.02 -8.36 15.18
C ARG A 116 0.92 -8.99 14.12
N MET A 117 0.59 -10.17 13.64
CA MET A 117 1.19 -10.82 12.48
C MET A 117 0.91 -10.03 11.19
N GLN A 118 -0.35 -9.66 10.94
CA GLN A 118 -0.74 -8.81 9.81
C GLN A 118 -0.03 -7.45 9.87
N ARG A 119 0.07 -6.83 11.05
CA ARG A 119 0.80 -5.56 11.26
C ARG A 119 2.31 -5.71 11.05
N ALA A 120 2.90 -6.87 11.31
CA ALA A 120 4.30 -7.16 10.99
C ALA A 120 4.51 -7.36 9.48
N LEU A 121 3.64 -8.15 8.83
CA LEU A 121 3.66 -8.39 7.39
C LEU A 121 3.46 -7.10 6.57
N ALA A 122 2.53 -6.24 6.98
CA ALA A 122 2.32 -4.92 6.38
C ALA A 122 3.56 -4.01 6.49
N ARG A 123 4.29 -4.04 7.62
CA ARG A 123 5.56 -3.31 7.79
C ARG A 123 6.71 -3.88 6.97
N LEU A 124 6.62 -5.16 6.58
CA LEU A 124 7.52 -5.83 5.63
C LEU A 124 7.09 -5.65 4.16
N GLY A 125 5.99 -4.93 3.90
CA GLY A 125 5.50 -4.67 2.55
C GLY A 125 4.78 -5.84 1.89
N VAL A 126 4.39 -6.87 2.65
CA VAL A 126 3.64 -8.03 2.13
C VAL A 126 2.15 -7.65 2.00
N PRO A 127 1.55 -7.65 0.79
CA PRO A 127 0.14 -7.31 0.60
C PRO A 127 -0.78 -8.36 1.24
N SER A 128 -1.92 -7.93 1.79
CA SER A 128 -2.91 -8.87 2.31
C SER A 128 -3.70 -9.55 1.18
N ARG A 129 -4.37 -10.66 1.50
CA ARG A 129 -5.25 -11.36 0.55
C ARG A 129 -6.42 -10.48 0.08
N GLN A 130 -6.89 -9.54 0.90
CA GLN A 130 -7.95 -8.60 0.53
C GLN A 130 -7.44 -7.54 -0.45
N ASP A 131 -6.20 -7.07 -0.29
CA ASP A 131 -5.57 -6.11 -1.22
C ASP A 131 -5.41 -6.72 -2.61
N VAL A 132 -4.93 -7.96 -2.69
CA VAL A 132 -4.80 -8.71 -3.95
C VAL A 132 -6.16 -8.83 -4.65
N GLN A 133 -7.21 -9.28 -3.94
CA GLN A 133 -8.56 -9.38 -4.50
C GLN A 133 -9.15 -8.02 -4.91
N SER A 134 -8.83 -6.95 -4.18
CA SER A 134 -9.25 -5.59 -4.55
C SER A 134 -8.59 -5.15 -5.85
N LEU A 135 -7.30 -5.46 -6.02
CA LEU A 135 -6.53 -5.17 -7.22
C LEU A 135 -7.03 -6.00 -8.42
N GLU A 136 -7.32 -7.29 -8.22
CA GLU A 136 -7.92 -8.18 -9.25
C GLU A 136 -9.24 -7.61 -9.79
N ARG A 137 -10.14 -7.15 -8.90
CA ARG A 137 -11.41 -6.53 -9.31
C ARG A 137 -11.20 -5.23 -10.10
N GLN A 138 -10.26 -4.39 -9.67
CA GLN A 138 -9.91 -3.15 -10.40
C GLN A 138 -9.32 -3.45 -11.78
N VAL A 139 -8.44 -4.45 -11.88
CA VAL A 139 -7.86 -4.89 -13.15
C VAL A 139 -8.93 -5.43 -14.11
N GLU A 140 -9.91 -6.20 -13.65
CA GLU A 140 -10.96 -6.72 -14.53
C GLU A 140 -11.97 -5.64 -14.94
N ALA A 141 -12.24 -4.64 -14.08
CA ALA A 141 -12.99 -3.45 -14.46
C ALA A 141 -12.27 -2.67 -15.59
N LEU A 142 -10.99 -2.35 -15.40
CA LEU A 142 -10.16 -1.65 -16.39
C LEU A 142 -10.03 -2.43 -17.71
N ARG A 143 -9.88 -3.76 -17.66
CA ARG A 143 -9.90 -4.62 -18.86
C ARG A 143 -11.24 -4.57 -19.58
N THR A 144 -12.33 -4.43 -18.85
CA THR A 144 -13.69 -4.36 -19.43
C THR A 144 -13.93 -3.01 -20.08
N GLU A 145 -13.50 -1.91 -19.47
CA GLU A 145 -13.52 -0.58 -20.09
C GLU A 145 -12.63 -0.53 -21.33
N LEU A 146 -11.39 -1.02 -21.26
CA LEU A 146 -10.48 -1.06 -22.41
C LEU A 146 -11.02 -1.93 -23.56
N ARG A 147 -11.71 -3.04 -23.27
CA ARG A 147 -12.43 -3.83 -24.29
C ARG A 147 -13.57 -3.04 -24.93
N ARG A 148 -14.36 -2.30 -24.14
CA ARG A 148 -15.46 -1.45 -24.63
C ARG A 148 -14.94 -0.31 -25.51
N GLU A 149 -13.89 0.41 -25.08
CA GLU A 149 -13.29 1.49 -25.87
C GLU A 149 -12.70 0.97 -27.19
N ARG A 150 -11.98 -0.16 -27.18
CA ARG A 150 -11.44 -0.79 -28.39
C ARG A 150 -12.55 -1.20 -29.36
N ALA A 151 -13.65 -1.78 -28.86
CA ALA A 151 -14.81 -2.13 -29.69
C ALA A 151 -15.50 -0.89 -30.28
N ALA A 152 -15.65 0.18 -29.49
CA ALA A 152 -16.20 1.46 -29.94
C ALA A 152 -15.30 2.17 -30.97
N ASN A 153 -13.98 2.06 -30.84
CA ASN A 153 -13.05 2.65 -31.80
C ASN A 153 -13.05 1.86 -33.13
N ALA A 154 -13.04 0.52 -33.07
CA ALA A 154 -13.12 -0.32 -34.27
C ALA A 154 -14.43 -0.15 -35.06
N THR A 155 -15.56 0.07 -34.38
CA THR A 155 -16.83 0.41 -35.05
C THR A 155 -16.82 1.81 -35.66
N ARG A 156 -16.15 2.80 -35.06
CA ARG A 156 -15.94 4.12 -35.68
C ARG A 156 -15.02 4.05 -36.90
N GLU A 157 -13.91 3.33 -36.82
CA GLU A 157 -12.94 3.21 -37.93
C GLU A 157 -13.58 2.50 -39.14
N THR A 158 -14.32 1.41 -38.91
CA THR A 158 -15.06 0.71 -39.98
C THR A 158 -16.19 1.57 -40.57
N ALA A 159 -16.91 2.35 -39.75
CA ALA A 159 -17.91 3.30 -40.23
C ALA A 159 -17.29 4.43 -41.08
N HIS A 160 -16.16 5.01 -40.65
CA HIS A 160 -15.42 6.01 -41.44
C HIS A 160 -14.90 5.45 -42.77
N LYS A 161 -14.37 4.22 -42.77
CA LYS A 161 -13.90 3.55 -43.99
C LYS A 161 -15.06 3.26 -44.96
N ALA A 162 -16.22 2.84 -44.45
CA ALA A 162 -17.42 2.63 -45.26
C ALA A 162 -18.01 3.95 -45.81
N ALA A 163 -17.95 5.04 -45.04
CA ALA A 163 -18.35 6.37 -45.48
C ALA A 163 -17.43 6.90 -46.60
N ALA A 164 -16.11 6.78 -46.44
CA ALA A 164 -15.13 7.20 -47.44
C ALA A 164 -15.33 6.46 -48.79
N VAL A 165 -15.57 5.14 -48.76
CA VAL A 165 -15.86 4.35 -49.97
C VAL A 165 -17.15 4.83 -50.67
N ARG A 166 -18.21 5.13 -49.92
CA ARG A 166 -19.46 5.67 -50.48
C ARG A 166 -19.28 7.08 -51.07
N GLN A 167 -18.45 7.90 -50.44
CA GLN A 167 -18.17 9.26 -50.90
C GLN A 167 -17.32 9.27 -52.17
N SER A 168 -16.33 8.36 -52.30
CA SER A 168 -15.58 8.16 -53.54
C SER A 168 -16.45 7.63 -54.69
N ALA A 169 -17.43 6.78 -54.40
CA ALA A 169 -18.41 6.30 -55.40
C ALA A 169 -19.44 7.37 -55.84
N SER A 170 -19.43 8.55 -55.22
CA SER A 170 -20.36 9.66 -55.52
C SER A 170 -19.68 10.84 -56.23
N GLN A 171 -18.41 10.72 -56.60
CA GLN A 171 -17.62 11.78 -57.24
C GLN A 171 -17.49 11.66 -58.77
N ASP A 172 -18.28 10.79 -59.42
CA ASP A 172 -18.33 10.71 -60.88
C ASP A 172 -19.71 11.14 -61.44
N PRO A 173 -19.92 12.45 -61.72
CA PRO A 173 -21.10 12.94 -62.42
C PRO A 173 -20.73 13.69 -63.72
N SER A 174 -20.51 12.99 -64.83
CA SER A 174 -20.66 13.55 -66.18
C SER A 174 -20.82 12.47 -67.26
N GLY A 175 -21.97 12.45 -67.93
CA GLY A 175 -22.27 11.41 -68.93
C GLY A 175 -23.55 11.64 -69.76
N THR A 176 -23.89 12.91 -70.04
CA THR A 176 -24.84 13.37 -71.09
C THR A 176 -26.28 12.83 -71.08
N ALA A 177 -27.24 13.75 -70.87
CA ALA A 177 -28.63 13.56 -71.32
C ALA A 177 -28.73 13.68 -72.85
N GLY A 178 -29.67 12.94 -73.45
CA GLY A 178 -30.06 13.05 -74.86
C GLY A 178 -31.56 12.80 -75.00
N GLU A 179 -32.28 13.84 -75.44
CA GLU A 179 -33.74 13.90 -75.48
C GLU A 179 -34.32 13.26 -76.75
N GLY A 180 -35.51 12.64 -76.69
CA GLY A 180 -36.12 11.97 -77.85
C GLY A 180 -37.54 11.43 -77.59
N GLU A 181 -38.54 12.14 -78.11
CA GLU A 181 -39.99 11.87 -78.00
C GLU A 181 -40.47 10.69 -78.91
N PRO A 182 -41.60 9.99 -78.63
CA PRO A 182 -41.88 8.65 -79.18
C PRO A 182 -42.92 8.62 -80.33
N PRO A 183 -43.18 7.42 -80.90
CA PRO A 183 -44.51 7.12 -81.44
C PRO A 183 -45.12 5.78 -80.97
N ARG A 184 -46.35 5.91 -80.44
CA ARG A 184 -47.59 5.08 -80.47
C ARG A 184 -47.62 3.56 -80.86
N PRO A 185 -48.69 2.83 -80.44
CA PRO A 185 -48.63 1.38 -80.17
C PRO A 185 -49.26 0.48 -81.24
N ALA A 186 -48.96 -0.84 -81.18
CA ALA A 186 -49.77 -1.90 -81.78
C ALA A 186 -49.60 -3.27 -81.09
N ALA A 187 -50.73 -3.96 -80.88
CA ALA A 187 -50.94 -5.41 -80.85
C ALA A 187 -50.16 -6.34 -79.88
N SER A 188 -50.88 -6.87 -78.89
CA SER A 188 -50.86 -8.29 -78.47
C SER A 188 -51.50 -9.18 -79.57
N PRO A 189 -51.53 -10.54 -79.49
CA PRO A 189 -51.05 -11.48 -78.45
C PRO A 189 -49.98 -12.46 -79.04
N ASP A 190 -49.77 -13.74 -78.71
CA ASP A 190 -50.46 -14.76 -77.86
C ASP A 190 -49.52 -15.96 -77.54
N SER A 191 -49.99 -16.92 -76.73
CA SER A 191 -49.37 -18.23 -76.31
C SER A 191 -48.68 -18.27 -74.94
#